data_AF-A0A9P1JZU3-F1
#
_entry.id   AF-A0A9P1JZU3-F1
#
_cell.length_a   1.000
_cell.length_b   1.000
_cell.length_c   1.000
_cell.angle_alpha   90.00
_cell.angle_beta   90.00
_cell.angle_gamma   90.00
#
_symmetry.space_group_name_H-M   'P 1'
#
loop_
_entity.id
_entity.type
_entity.pdbx_description
1 polymer ?
#
loop_
_entity_poly.entity_id
_entity_poly.type
_entity_poly.pdbx_seq_one_letter_code
_entity_poly.pdbx_strand_id
1 'polypeptide(L)'
;MASIDLSGLTLSTYIAGTEFTVIRRVETVGDDGFSEVTNQIIGPVYGSISPTGDNSLVRQQDFQTGAKTIKVITAFRLRGPSKEAGASYQPDLILWGGDHYVVRDLKDWTAFGAGFVEADCSSTDFIDSPPQEAGA
;
A
#
# COMPACT_ATOMS: atom_id res chain seq x y z
N MET A 1 28.62 -33.46 1.65
CA MET A 1 27.99 -32.39 0.85
C MET A 1 27.82 -31.20 1.76
N ALA A 2 28.30 -30.02 1.36
CA ALA A 2 28.00 -28.80 2.10
C ALA A 2 26.58 -28.35 1.71
N SER A 3 25.68 -28.26 2.69
CA SER A 3 24.37 -27.63 2.52
C SER A 3 24.51 -26.13 2.76
N ILE A 4 24.06 -25.30 1.82
CA ILE A 4 23.94 -23.86 2.02
C ILE A 4 22.70 -23.61 2.88
N ASP A 5 22.90 -22.98 4.04
CA ASP A 5 21.83 -22.53 4.91
C ASP A 5 21.25 -21.21 4.39
N LEU A 6 19.98 -21.24 3.99
CA LEU A 6 19.22 -20.08 3.50
C LEU A 6 18.17 -19.60 4.51
N SER A 7 18.19 -20.11 5.75
CA SER A 7 17.23 -19.73 6.79
C SER A 7 17.25 -18.22 7.09
N GLY A 8 18.43 -17.59 7.06
CA GLY A 8 18.55 -16.13 7.19
C GLY A 8 17.98 -15.35 6.00
N LEU A 9 17.84 -15.99 4.83
CA LEU A 9 17.27 -15.39 3.63
C LEU A 9 15.74 -15.30 3.71
N THR A 10 15.09 -16.31 4.32
CA THR A 10 13.64 -16.33 4.50
C THR A 10 13.14 -15.38 5.58
N LEU A 11 14.03 -14.99 6.51
CA LEU A 11 13.75 -13.96 7.52
C LEU A 11 14.05 -12.54 7.03
N SER A 12 14.68 -12.40 5.86
CA SER A 12 14.97 -11.09 5.29
C SER A 12 13.70 -10.49 4.70
N THR A 13 13.23 -9.40 5.28
CA THR A 13 12.13 -8.57 4.74
C THR A 13 12.37 -8.15 3.28
N TYR A 14 13.64 -8.06 2.87
CA TYR A 14 14.01 -7.73 1.50
C TYR A 14 13.72 -8.86 0.49
N ILE A 15 13.65 -10.13 0.94
CA ILE A 15 13.51 -11.32 0.08
C ILE A 15 12.16 -12.01 0.28
N ALA A 16 11.67 -12.16 1.52
CA ALA A 16 10.35 -12.71 1.80
C ALA A 16 9.21 -11.72 1.48
N GLY A 17 9.54 -10.42 1.39
CA GLY A 17 8.57 -9.35 1.26
C GLY A 17 7.87 -9.06 2.60
N THR A 18 7.51 -7.81 2.80
CA THR A 18 6.66 -7.38 3.90
C THR A 18 5.21 -7.76 3.59
N GLU A 19 4.51 -8.32 4.57
CA GLU A 19 3.08 -8.57 4.47
C GLU A 19 2.29 -7.27 4.67
N PHE A 20 1.30 -7.05 3.81
CA PHE A 20 0.33 -5.97 3.94
C PHE A 20 -1.02 -6.41 3.39
N THR A 21 -2.07 -5.65 3.74
CA THR A 21 -3.42 -5.86 3.23
C THR A 21 -3.79 -4.73 2.28
N VAL A 22 -4.45 -5.05 1.18
CA VAL A 22 -4.98 -4.06 0.23
C VAL A 22 -6.47 -3.96 0.41
N ILE A 23 -6.99 -2.74 0.55
CA ILE A 23 -8.42 -2.45 0.57
C ILE A 23 -8.75 -1.78 -0.77
N ARG A 24 -9.45 -2.52 -1.62
CA ARG A 24 -9.94 -2.05 -2.91
C ARG A 24 -11.30 -1.40 -2.75
N ARG A 25 -11.47 -0.22 -3.33
CA ARG A 25 -12.68 0.58 -3.20
C ARG A 25 -13.36 0.70 -4.56
N VAL A 26 -14.48 0.01 -4.72
CA VAL A 26 -15.26 -0.04 -5.96
C VAL A 26 -16.42 0.93 -5.83
N GLU A 27 -16.52 1.85 -6.78
CA GLU A 27 -17.58 2.85 -6.86
C GLU A 27 -18.56 2.48 -7.98
N THR A 28 -19.81 2.30 -7.61
CA THR A 28 -20.93 2.03 -8.50
C THR A 28 -21.96 3.14 -8.39
N VAL A 29 -22.56 3.53 -9.51
CA VAL A 29 -23.67 4.50 -9.49
C VAL A 29 -24.97 3.72 -9.32
N GLY A 30 -25.69 4.00 -8.24
CA GLY A 30 -26.98 3.39 -7.94
C GLY A 30 -28.10 3.89 -8.85
N ASP A 31 -29.25 3.21 -8.79
CA ASP A 31 -30.44 3.57 -9.58
C ASP A 31 -31.02 4.95 -9.19
N ASP A 32 -30.65 5.46 -8.02
CA ASP A 32 -30.97 6.80 -7.50
C ASP A 32 -30.00 7.89 -8.01
N GLY A 33 -28.97 7.51 -8.77
CA GLY A 33 -27.95 8.41 -9.31
C GLY A 33 -26.86 8.79 -8.32
N PHE A 34 -26.83 8.21 -7.11
CA PHE A 34 -25.77 8.42 -6.14
C PHE A 34 -24.66 7.38 -6.28
N SER A 35 -23.42 7.77 -5.99
CA SER A 35 -22.30 6.84 -5.94
C SER A 35 -22.29 6.07 -4.61
N GLU A 36 -22.23 4.75 -4.69
CA GLU A 36 -22.00 3.85 -3.57
C GLU A 36 -20.58 3.28 -3.66
N VAL A 37 -19.84 3.31 -2.55
CA VAL A 37 -18.47 2.77 -2.47
C VAL A 37 -18.46 1.50 -1.64
N THR A 38 -18.13 0.38 -2.29
CA THR A 38 -17.95 -0.92 -1.63
C THR A 38 -16.46 -1.21 -1.43
N ASN A 39 -16.09 -1.58 -0.20
CA ASN A 39 -14.71 -1.92 0.16
C ASN A 39 -14.51 -3.44 0.10
N GLN A 40 -13.53 -3.88 -0.66
CA GLN A 40 -13.07 -5.26 -0.72
C GLN A 40 -11.69 -5.38 -0.06
N ILE A 41 -11.58 -6.21 0.96
CA ILE A 41 -10.32 -6.49 1.66
C ILE A 41 -9.61 -7.65 0.95
N ILE A 42 -8.36 -7.44 0.56
CA ILE A 42 -7.53 -8.38 -0.20
C ILE A 42 -6.21 -8.55 0.57
N GLY A 43 -6.01 -9.72 1.17
CA GLY A 43 -4.79 -10.03 1.92
C GLY A 43 -4.67 -11.52 2.25
N PRO A 44 -3.47 -12.01 2.58
CA PRO A 44 -2.21 -11.26 2.65
C PRO A 44 -1.59 -11.00 1.28
N VAL A 45 -1.05 -9.80 1.07
CA VAL A 45 -0.25 -9.43 -0.10
C VAL A 45 1.20 -9.21 0.35
N TYR A 46 2.15 -9.62 -0.48
CA TYR A 46 3.58 -9.49 -0.20
C TYR A 46 4.24 -8.50 -1.15
N GLY A 47 5.18 -7.72 -0.62
CA GLY A 47 5.96 -6.77 -1.40
C GLY A 47 7.01 -6.04 -0.58
N SER A 48 7.84 -5.25 -1.24
CA SER A 48 8.82 -4.42 -0.56
C SER A 48 8.20 -3.07 -0.21
N ILE A 49 8.27 -2.69 1.07
CA ILE A 49 7.83 -1.39 1.57
C ILE A 49 9.07 -0.62 2.02
N SER A 50 9.29 0.56 1.44
CA SER A 50 10.39 1.46 1.84
C SER A 50 9.85 2.86 2.13
N PRO A 51 10.41 3.58 3.11
CA PRO A 51 10.00 4.95 3.38
C PRO A 51 10.41 5.86 2.21
N THR A 52 9.55 6.82 1.86
CA THR A 52 9.87 7.91 0.94
C THR A 52 10.25 9.17 1.73
N GLY A 53 10.96 10.10 1.09
CA GLY A 53 11.71 11.18 1.75
C GLY A 53 10.88 12.22 2.54
N ASP A 54 9.58 12.35 2.31
CA ASP A 54 8.74 13.41 2.89
C ASP A 54 8.11 13.01 4.24
N ASN A 55 8.90 12.39 5.12
CA ASN A 55 8.44 11.94 6.44
C ASN A 55 8.69 12.97 7.55
N SER A 56 8.42 14.23 7.25
CA SER A 56 8.70 15.35 8.16
C SER A 56 7.48 15.74 8.98
N LEU A 57 7.74 16.28 10.17
CA LEU A 57 6.70 16.79 11.05
C LEU A 57 6.20 18.14 10.52
N VAL A 58 4.93 18.20 10.12
CA VAL A 58 4.28 19.44 9.72
C VAL A 58 3.55 20.01 10.92
N ARG A 59 4.02 21.16 11.41
CA ARG A 59 3.38 21.93 12.49
C ARG A 59 2.68 23.14 11.90
N GLN A 60 1.37 23.21 12.10
CA GLN A 60 0.54 24.38 11.86
C GLN A 60 0.07 24.94 13.22
N GLN A 61 -0.47 26.17 13.20
CA GLN A 61 -0.90 26.85 14.42
C GLN A 61 -1.97 26.07 15.20
N ASP A 62 -2.85 25.37 14.49
CA ASP A 62 -3.99 24.64 15.07
C ASP A 62 -3.80 23.11 15.07
N PHE A 63 -2.75 22.60 14.40
CA PHE A 63 -2.59 21.16 14.19
C PHE A 63 -1.14 20.73 13.91
N GLN A 64 -0.77 19.51 14.29
CA GLN A 64 0.50 18.88 13.95
C GLN A 64 0.26 17.49 13.36
N THR A 65 0.77 17.24 12.14
CA THR A 65 0.75 15.92 11.50
C THR A 65 2.15 15.44 11.19
N GLY A 66 2.40 14.15 11.32
CA GLY A 66 3.49 13.51 10.59
C GLY A 66 3.02 13.32 9.15
N ALA A 67 3.69 13.91 8.17
CA ALA A 67 3.55 13.39 6.82
C ALA A 67 4.25 12.02 6.83
N LYS A 68 3.58 10.96 6.39
CA LYS A 68 4.19 9.63 6.27
C LYS A 68 3.92 9.11 4.87
N THR A 69 4.99 8.88 4.13
CA THR A 69 5.00 8.43 2.75
C THR A 69 5.81 7.15 2.64
N ILE A 70 5.23 6.17 1.95
CA ILE A 70 5.84 4.87 1.72
C ILE A 70 5.81 4.58 0.24
N LYS A 71 6.83 3.88 -0.23
CA LYS A 71 6.89 3.29 -1.55
C LYS A 71 6.69 1.80 -1.42
N VAL A 72 5.71 1.28 -2.16
CA VAL A 72 5.37 -0.14 -2.18
C VAL A 72 5.68 -0.70 -3.56
N ILE A 73 6.52 -1.73 -3.61
CA ILE A 73 6.82 -2.47 -4.83
C ILE A 73 6.30 -3.89 -4.65
N THR A 74 5.33 -4.28 -5.46
CA THR A 74 4.67 -5.60 -5.37
C THR A 74 4.35 -6.17 -6.74
N ALA A 75 4.24 -7.50 -6.83
CA ALA A 75 3.71 -8.17 -8.02
C ALA A 75 2.18 -8.06 -8.10
N PHE A 76 1.50 -7.79 -6.98
CA PHE A 76 0.07 -7.56 -6.97
C PHE A 76 -0.29 -6.28 -7.72
N ARG A 77 -1.37 -6.33 -8.49
CA ARG A 77 -1.84 -5.20 -9.29
C ARG A 77 -2.59 -4.21 -8.40
N LEU A 78 -1.82 -3.34 -7.74
CA LEU A 78 -2.34 -2.13 -7.11
C LEU A 78 -3.02 -1.27 -8.16
N ARG A 79 -4.04 -0.52 -7.73
CA ARG A 79 -4.82 0.37 -8.59
C ARG A 79 -4.80 1.79 -8.05
N GLY A 80 -4.56 2.73 -8.95
CA GLY A 80 -4.91 4.14 -8.76
C GLY A 80 -6.37 4.40 -9.15
N PRO A 81 -6.76 5.67 -9.33
CA PRO A 81 -8.09 6.01 -9.83
C PRO A 81 -8.23 5.47 -11.26
N SER A 82 -9.12 4.51 -11.44
CA SER A 82 -9.25 3.77 -12.71
C SER A 82 -10.71 3.42 -13.00
N LYS A 83 -11.01 3.13 -14.27
CA LYS A 83 -12.34 2.69 -14.73
C LYS A 83 -12.21 1.34 -15.40
N GLU A 84 -13.09 0.41 -15.06
CA GLU A 84 -13.22 -0.90 -15.70
C GLU A 84 -14.69 -1.08 -16.09
N ALA A 85 -14.98 -1.70 -17.24
CA ALA A 85 -16.30 -1.70 -17.88
C ALA A 85 -17.51 -1.79 -16.91
N GLY A 86 -18.11 -0.63 -16.57
CA GLY A 86 -19.29 -0.52 -15.71
C GLY A 86 -19.05 -0.10 -14.25
N ALA A 87 -17.80 -0.03 -13.79
CA ALA A 87 -17.44 0.39 -12.42
C ALA A 87 -16.25 1.38 -12.43
N SER A 88 -16.26 2.30 -11.46
CA SER A 88 -15.11 3.15 -11.18
C SER A 88 -14.39 2.62 -9.94
N TYR A 89 -13.08 2.78 -9.87
CA TYR A 89 -12.28 2.38 -8.73
C TYR A 89 -11.62 3.62 -8.15
N GLN A 90 -11.77 3.78 -6.84
CA GLN A 90 -10.94 4.74 -6.10
C GLN A 90 -9.55 4.15 -5.90
N PRO A 91 -8.54 4.99 -5.59
CA PRO A 91 -7.20 4.48 -5.30
C PRO A 91 -7.25 3.43 -4.19
N ASP A 92 -6.51 2.34 -4.36
CA ASP A 92 -6.40 1.29 -3.35
C ASP A 92 -5.81 1.89 -2.06
N LEU A 93 -6.27 1.39 -0.90
CA LEU A 93 -5.66 1.67 0.40
C LEU A 93 -4.80 0.48 0.81
N ILE A 94 -3.66 0.75 1.41
CA ILE A 94 -2.74 -0.25 1.93
C ILE A 94 -2.79 -0.16 3.45
N LEU A 95 -3.18 -1.26 4.09
CA LEU A 95 -3.13 -1.41 5.53
C LEU A 95 -1.80 -2.09 5.90
N TRP A 96 -0.93 -1.35 6.56
CA TRP A 96 0.37 -1.82 7.01
C TRP A 96 0.77 -1.11 8.31
N GLY A 97 1.33 -1.82 9.27
CA GLY A 97 1.76 -1.18 10.52
C GLY A 97 0.61 -0.71 11.43
N GLY A 98 -0.64 -1.07 11.12
CA GLY A 98 -1.83 -0.50 11.76
C GLY A 98 -2.33 0.80 11.10
N ASP A 99 -1.60 1.34 10.12
CA ASP A 99 -1.94 2.58 9.43
C ASP A 99 -2.46 2.32 8.01
N HIS A 100 -3.27 3.25 7.51
CA HIS A 100 -3.82 3.27 6.16
C HIS A 100 -3.03 4.22 5.26
N TYR A 101 -2.48 3.68 4.17
CA TYR A 101 -1.78 4.44 3.15
C TYR A 101 -2.58 4.42 1.85
N VAL A 102 -2.94 5.59 1.34
CA VAL A 102 -3.59 5.71 0.04
C VAL A 102 -2.55 5.74 -1.06
N VAL A 103 -2.77 4.97 -2.13
CA VAL A 103 -1.96 5.02 -3.35
C VAL A 103 -2.17 6.38 -4.02
N ARG A 104 -1.09 7.17 -4.17
CA ARG A 104 -1.12 8.49 -4.80
C ARG A 104 -0.63 8.46 -6.24
N ASP A 105 0.48 7.80 -6.46
CA ASP A 105 1.07 7.62 -7.79
C ASP A 105 1.33 6.14 -8.03
N LEU A 106 1.10 5.68 -9.26
CA LEU A 106 1.22 4.29 -9.63
C LEU A 106 2.00 4.17 -10.93
N LYS A 107 3.15 3.52 -10.83
CA LYS A 107 4.03 3.21 -11.96
C LYS A 107 3.86 1.75 -12.30
N ASP A 108 3.22 1.52 -13.44
CA ASP A 108 3.01 0.18 -13.94
C ASP A 108 4.23 -0.29 -14.75
N TRP A 109 4.95 -1.28 -14.20
CA TRP A 109 6.06 -1.94 -14.87
C TRP A 109 5.67 -3.32 -15.41
N THR A 110 4.37 -3.63 -15.54
CA THR A 110 3.85 -4.89 -16.08
C THR A 110 4.51 -5.32 -17.39
N ALA A 111 4.78 -4.36 -18.28
CA ALA A 111 5.38 -4.61 -19.59
C ALA A 111 6.90 -4.88 -19.53
N PHE A 112 7.54 -4.70 -18.38
CA PHE A 112 9.00 -4.75 -18.23
C PHE A 112 9.44 -5.74 -17.14
N GLY A 113 10.35 -6.66 -17.49
CA GLY A 113 10.95 -7.60 -16.55
C GLY A 113 9.93 -8.55 -15.89
N ALA A 114 10.03 -8.72 -14.57
CA ALA A 114 9.13 -9.57 -13.79
C ALA A 114 7.72 -8.98 -13.59
N GLY A 115 7.44 -7.80 -14.17
CA GLY A 115 6.10 -7.21 -14.19
C GLY A 115 5.63 -6.76 -12.82
N PHE A 116 6.42 -5.97 -12.11
CA PHE A 116 6.04 -5.38 -10.81
C PHE A 116 5.20 -4.12 -10.98
N VAL A 117 4.55 -3.69 -9.90
CA VAL A 117 3.93 -2.36 -9.77
C VAL A 117 4.66 -1.64 -8.65
N GLU A 118 5.00 -0.38 -8.91
CA GLU A 118 5.53 0.54 -7.91
C GLU A 118 4.46 1.59 -7.60
N ALA A 119 4.14 1.76 -6.31
CA ALA A 119 3.17 2.72 -5.84
C ALA A 119 3.77 3.64 -4.78
N ASP A 120 3.65 4.95 -4.99
CA ASP A 120 3.96 5.94 -3.97
C ASP A 120 2.68 6.21 -3.19
N CYS A 121 2.72 5.96 -1.87
CA CYS A 121 1.56 6.00 -0.99
C CYS A 121 1.76 7.00 0.14
N SER A 122 0.66 7.58 0.64
CA SER A 122 0.68 8.49 1.79
C SER A 122 -0.28 8.06 2.87
N SER A 123 0.09 8.23 4.14
CA SER A 123 -0.78 7.99 5.28
C SER A 123 -2.03 8.87 5.17
N THR A 124 -3.19 8.26 5.42
CA THR A 124 -4.48 8.93 5.53
C THR A 124 -4.86 9.14 7.00
N ASP A 125 -4.19 8.44 7.91
CA ASP A 125 -4.49 8.51 9.33
C ASP A 125 -3.92 9.81 9.93
N PHE A 126 -4.74 10.44 10.78
CA PHE A 126 -4.40 11.71 11.43
C PHE A 126 -3.42 11.53 12.60
N ILE A 127 -3.50 10.37 13.24
CA ILE A 127 -2.60 9.92 14.29
C ILE A 127 -2.08 8.56 13.85
N ASP A 128 -0.77 8.48 13.61
CA ASP A 128 -0.12 7.23 13.24
C ASP A 128 -0.05 6.28 14.44
N SER A 129 -0.09 4.98 14.13
CA SER A 129 0.12 3.89 15.07
C SER A 129 1.56 3.90 15.60
N PRO A 130 1.79 3.41 16.83
CA PRO A 130 3.14 3.27 17.35
C PRO A 130 3.99 2.35 16.45
N PRO A 131 5.32 2.52 16.40
CA PRO A 131 6.20 1.64 15.64
C PRO A 131 5.96 0.17 16.00
N GLN A 132 5.86 -0.69 14.99
CA GLN A 132 5.79 -2.12 15.22
C GLN A 132 7.15 -2.65 15.72
N GLU A 133 7.12 -3.52 16.74
CA GLU A 133 8.29 -4.25 17.19
C GLU A 133 8.85 -5.09 16.03
N ALA A 134 10.17 -5.06 15.86
CA ALA A 134 10.83 -5.83 14.81
C ALA A 134 10.80 -7.33 15.15
N GLY A 135 9.77 -8.06 14.70
CA GLY A 135 9.71 -9.52 14.76
C GLY A 135 8.54 -10.10 15.55
N ALA A 136 7.31 -9.80 15.12
CA ALA A 136 6.14 -10.63 15.42
C ALA A 136 5.69 -11.34 14.15
#